data_AF-A0A660QNI6-F1
#
_entry.id   AF-A0A660QNI6-F1
#
_cell.length_a   1.000
_cell.length_b   1.000
_cell.length_c   1.000
_cell.angle_alpha   90.00
_cell.angle_beta   90.00
_cell.angle_gamma   90.00
#
_symmetry.space_group_name_H-M   'P 1'
#
loop_
_entity.id
_entity.type
_entity.pdbx_description
1 polymer ?
#
loop_
_entity_poly.entity_id
_entity_poly.type
_entity_poly.pdbx_seq_one_letter_code
_entity_poly.pdbx_strand_id
1 'polypeptide(L)'
;MLRLRKVEIEGFGKFKGFEIEFREGLNLVYGPNNAGKTTLANFIRYLLSEAKAEEIERYRPWYHDVFGGNLFVETYEGEKVINLSEKAHLIDRDLFDLSSFLSETYDGKMEKSVDRKIILLFREKYSNKELIRNIENALKRGPSIFVDRKKKVMDEIAEIEEKLNIWKERKKEILSLRKEKIILEKRLKELSKDYEYKRKKFEEDKKRRIEEIKKKLEELEKEIQYLEDERRKRSHLRKASVENLKEAIILSEEISKLSKELNELLKRKENLMEDIQKLRASHEDFLRRAGDRSITEVEVRLKNARLLLDMKKREKSISIDQTLSKVESVLSEISEELEKERYRLESLEKDLRDIRKKTRRDLIKSLLF
;
A
#
# COMPACT_ATOMS: atom_id res chain seq x y z
N MET A 1 -9.52 95.68 -49.24
CA MET A 1 -8.67 94.76 -48.52
C MET A 1 -7.99 95.64 -47.52
N LEU A 2 -8.04 95.29 -46.24
CA LEU A 2 -7.36 96.05 -45.19
C LEU A 2 -6.23 95.19 -44.66
N ARG A 3 -5.02 95.73 -44.63
CA ARG A 3 -3.85 95.02 -44.12
C ARG A 3 -3.02 95.94 -43.24
N LEU A 4 -2.64 95.46 -42.05
CA LEU A 4 -1.73 96.17 -41.16
C LEU A 4 -0.29 96.03 -41.69
N ARG A 5 0.45 97.13 -41.72
CA ARG A 5 1.84 97.17 -42.17
C ARG A 5 2.77 97.46 -41.01
N LYS A 6 2.47 98.52 -40.26
CA LYS A 6 3.34 99.01 -39.19
C LYS A 6 2.52 99.74 -38.14
N VAL A 7 2.95 99.66 -36.89
CA VAL A 7 2.44 100.45 -35.78
C VAL A 7 3.61 101.17 -35.14
N GLU A 8 3.47 102.48 -34.98
CA GLU A 8 4.37 103.35 -34.23
C GLU A 8 3.59 103.95 -33.07
N ILE A 9 4.08 103.79 -31.85
CA ILE A 9 3.45 104.32 -30.64
C ILE A 9 4.45 105.26 -29.99
N GLU A 10 4.18 106.56 -30.10
CA GLU A 10 4.94 107.58 -29.40
C GLU A 10 4.61 107.54 -27.89
N GLY A 11 3.32 107.37 -27.57
CA GLY A 11 2.82 107.33 -26.21
C GLY A 11 1.41 106.75 -26.10
N PHE A 12 1.27 105.53 -25.55
CA PHE A 12 -0.04 104.91 -25.30
C PHE A 12 0.05 103.81 -24.23
N GLY A 13 -0.62 104.01 -23.10
CA GLY A 13 -0.55 103.15 -21.91
C GLY A 13 0.89 103.00 -21.42
N LYS A 14 1.41 101.78 -21.48
CA LYS A 14 2.78 101.45 -21.07
C LYS A 14 3.83 101.61 -22.18
N PHE A 15 3.43 101.89 -23.41
CA PHE A 15 4.34 102.04 -24.54
C PHE A 15 4.82 103.48 -24.66
N LYS A 16 6.13 103.65 -24.85
CA LYS A 16 6.82 104.90 -25.14
C LYS A 16 7.86 104.63 -26.23
N GLY A 17 7.72 105.25 -27.40
CA GLY A 17 8.60 105.02 -28.55
C GLY A 17 8.66 103.55 -29.00
N PHE A 18 7.50 102.89 -29.09
CA PHE A 18 7.40 101.49 -29.49
C PHE A 18 7.05 101.37 -30.98
N GLU A 19 7.69 100.43 -31.67
CA GLU A 19 7.47 100.19 -33.09
C GLU A 19 7.38 98.70 -33.38
N ILE A 20 6.43 98.31 -34.24
CA ILE A 20 6.28 96.93 -34.72
C ILE A 20 5.83 96.91 -36.18
N GLU A 21 6.46 96.03 -36.97
CA GLU A 21 6.08 95.75 -38.35
C GLU A 21 5.32 94.42 -38.46
N PHE A 22 4.28 94.42 -39.29
CA PHE A 22 3.46 93.25 -39.57
C PHE A 22 3.80 92.67 -40.94
N ARG A 23 3.97 91.35 -40.99
CA ARG A 23 4.25 90.60 -42.22
C ARG A 23 2.97 90.04 -42.83
N GLU A 24 3.06 89.52 -44.05
CA GLU A 24 1.97 88.76 -44.67
C GLU A 24 1.66 87.49 -43.88
N GLY A 25 0.38 87.14 -43.83
CA GLY A 25 -0.10 85.96 -43.13
C GLY A 25 -0.28 86.18 -41.62
N LEU A 26 -0.03 85.12 -40.85
CA LEU A 26 -0.29 85.09 -39.41
C LEU A 26 0.87 85.70 -38.62
N ASN A 27 0.61 86.80 -37.91
CA ASN A 27 1.57 87.44 -37.01
C ASN A 27 1.29 87.02 -35.56
N LEU A 28 2.25 86.35 -34.91
CA LEU A 28 2.13 85.89 -33.52
C LEU A 28 2.83 86.88 -32.56
N VAL A 29 2.05 87.58 -31.75
CA VAL A 29 2.56 88.48 -30.69
C VAL A 29 2.43 87.78 -29.34
N TYR A 30 3.56 87.45 -28.71
CA TYR A 30 3.61 86.76 -27.43
C TYR A 30 4.52 87.49 -26.43
N GLY A 31 4.39 87.13 -25.15
CA GLY A 31 5.13 87.76 -24.05
C GLY A 31 4.49 87.45 -22.69
N PRO A 32 5.13 87.81 -21.56
CA PRO A 32 4.56 87.59 -20.23
C PRO A 32 3.24 88.34 -20.01
N ASN A 33 2.50 87.98 -18.95
CA ASN A 33 1.36 88.78 -18.51
C ASN A 33 1.82 90.22 -18.22
N ASN A 34 0.97 91.19 -18.54
CA ASN A 34 1.27 92.63 -18.46
C ASN A 34 2.39 93.11 -19.40
N ALA A 35 2.84 92.28 -20.36
CA ALA A 35 3.75 92.69 -21.43
C ALA A 35 3.16 93.74 -22.39
N GLY A 36 1.87 94.09 -22.27
CA GLY A 36 1.23 95.13 -23.08
C GLY A 36 0.59 94.63 -24.37
N LYS A 37 0.48 93.30 -24.55
CA LYS A 37 -0.18 92.68 -25.71
C LYS A 37 -1.61 93.20 -25.91
N THR A 38 -2.40 93.23 -24.83
CA THR A 38 -3.77 93.78 -24.85
C THR A 38 -3.78 95.28 -25.10
N THR A 39 -2.79 96.01 -24.58
CA THR A 39 -2.64 97.46 -24.83
C THR A 39 -2.36 97.74 -26.30
N LEU A 40 -1.52 96.94 -26.96
CA LEU A 40 -1.23 97.03 -28.39
C LEU A 40 -2.47 96.71 -29.24
N ALA A 41 -3.20 95.65 -28.89
CA ALA A 41 -4.45 95.30 -29.55
C ALA A 41 -5.49 96.43 -29.42
N ASN A 42 -5.61 97.05 -28.24
CA ASN A 42 -6.51 98.18 -28.02
C ASN A 42 -6.09 99.44 -28.77
N PHE A 43 -4.78 99.70 -28.89
CA PHE A 43 -4.28 100.80 -29.71
C PHE A 43 -4.71 100.65 -31.18
N ILE A 44 -4.46 99.48 -31.77
CA ILE A 44 -4.86 99.18 -33.15
C ILE A 44 -6.38 99.26 -33.31
N ARG A 45 -7.13 98.72 -32.34
CA ARG A 45 -8.60 98.79 -32.32
C ARG A 45 -9.12 100.21 -32.38
N TYR A 46 -8.59 101.11 -31.55
CA TYR A 46 -9.06 102.49 -31.48
C TYR A 46 -8.73 103.32 -32.71
N LEU A 47 -7.70 102.93 -33.48
CA LEU A 47 -7.38 103.57 -34.75
C LEU A 47 -8.25 103.04 -35.90
N LEU A 48 -8.64 101.77 -35.87
CA LEU A 48 -9.43 101.16 -36.95
C LEU A 48 -10.94 101.31 -36.79
N SER A 49 -11.41 101.55 -35.57
CA SER A 49 -12.83 101.57 -35.22
C SER A 49 -13.24 102.83 -34.47
N GLU A 50 -14.55 103.07 -34.38
CA GLU A 50 -15.09 104.14 -33.55
C GLU A 50 -14.70 103.97 -32.08
N ALA A 51 -13.94 104.91 -31.55
CA ALA A 51 -13.56 104.97 -30.16
C ALA A 51 -14.09 106.25 -29.51
N LYS A 52 -14.66 106.11 -28.31
CA LYS A 52 -15.04 107.27 -27.50
C LYS A 52 -13.78 107.94 -26.98
N ALA A 53 -13.77 109.27 -26.95
CA ALA A 53 -12.61 110.04 -26.51
C ALA A 53 -12.21 109.65 -25.07
N GLU A 54 -13.18 109.38 -24.19
CA GLU A 54 -12.91 108.96 -22.81
C GLU A 54 -12.23 107.58 -22.72
N GLU A 55 -12.45 106.69 -23.70
CA GLU A 55 -11.82 105.36 -23.71
C GLU A 55 -10.36 105.45 -24.15
N ILE A 56 -10.07 106.26 -25.15
CA ILE A 56 -8.70 106.54 -25.61
C ILE A 56 -7.92 107.23 -24.49
N GLU A 57 -8.53 108.23 -23.84
CA GLU A 57 -7.88 109.03 -22.79
C GLU A 57 -7.46 108.21 -21.56
N ARG A 58 -8.13 107.07 -21.26
CA ARG A 58 -7.69 106.14 -20.20
C ARG A 58 -6.29 105.56 -20.43
N TYR A 59 -5.82 105.59 -21.67
CA TYR A 59 -4.49 105.13 -22.04
C TYR A 59 -3.48 106.28 -22.12
N ARG A 60 -3.83 107.52 -21.70
CA ARG A 60 -2.84 108.59 -21.60
C ARG A 60 -1.75 108.19 -20.59
N PRO A 61 -0.47 108.15 -20.99
CA PRO A 61 0.63 107.85 -20.08
C PRO A 61 0.73 108.88 -18.95
N TRP A 62 0.86 108.42 -17.70
CA TRP A 62 1.00 109.32 -16.54
C TRP A 62 2.43 109.88 -16.36
N TYR A 63 3.39 109.37 -17.13
CA TYR A 63 4.84 109.61 -16.94
C TYR A 63 5.48 110.46 -18.05
N HIS A 64 4.71 110.92 -19.04
CA HIS A 64 5.14 111.87 -20.06
C HIS A 64 3.95 112.52 -20.79
N ASP A 65 4.19 113.68 -21.40
CA ASP A 65 3.13 114.47 -22.07
C ASP A 65 2.81 114.03 -23.50
N VAL A 66 3.64 113.17 -24.10
CA VAL A 66 3.41 112.67 -25.47
C VAL A 66 2.27 111.64 -25.45
N PHE A 67 1.25 111.82 -26.29
CA PHE A 67 0.15 110.87 -26.40
C PHE A 67 -0.27 110.77 -27.86
N GLY A 68 0.01 109.62 -28.47
CA GLY A 68 -0.03 109.53 -29.92
C GLY A 68 0.63 108.28 -30.48
N GLY A 69 0.46 108.13 -31.77
CA GLY A 69 1.05 107.09 -32.58
C GLY A 69 0.32 106.93 -33.90
N ASN A 70 0.97 106.21 -34.82
CA ASN A 70 0.57 106.06 -36.20
C ASN A 70 0.35 104.57 -36.51
N LEU A 71 -0.75 104.26 -37.19
CA LEU A 71 -1.02 102.96 -37.77
C LEU A 71 -0.96 103.05 -39.29
N PHE A 72 -0.04 102.30 -39.88
CA PHE A 72 0.13 102.19 -41.32
C PHE A 72 -0.68 101.00 -41.82
N VAL A 73 -1.62 101.26 -42.71
CA VAL A 73 -2.46 100.23 -43.33
C VAL A 73 -2.44 100.33 -44.84
N GLU A 74 -2.62 99.19 -45.49
CA GLU A 74 -2.86 99.10 -46.92
C GLU A 74 -4.36 98.85 -47.16
N THR A 75 -4.99 99.70 -47.96
CA THR A 75 -6.41 99.63 -48.33
C THR A 75 -6.59 99.38 -49.83
N TYR A 76 -7.83 99.17 -50.32
CA TYR A 76 -8.08 99.14 -51.77
C TYR A 76 -7.72 100.46 -52.48
N GLU A 77 -7.65 101.56 -51.74
CA GLU A 77 -7.34 102.91 -52.23
C GLU A 77 -5.83 103.25 -52.12
N GLY A 78 -5.00 102.29 -51.67
CA GLY A 78 -3.58 102.46 -51.42
C GLY A 78 -3.22 102.52 -49.93
N GLU A 79 -1.98 102.89 -49.65
CA GLU A 79 -1.46 103.02 -48.29
C GLU A 79 -2.06 104.23 -47.58
N LYS A 80 -2.51 104.05 -46.34
CA LYS A 80 -3.05 105.08 -45.45
C LYS A 80 -2.34 105.04 -44.10
N VAL A 81 -2.11 106.22 -43.54
CA VAL A 81 -1.60 106.40 -42.17
C VAL A 81 -2.76 106.92 -41.33
N ILE A 82 -3.00 106.29 -40.18
CA ILE A 82 -4.11 106.61 -39.28
C ILE A 82 -3.55 106.94 -37.92
N ASN A 83 -3.93 108.09 -37.38
CA ASN A 83 -3.46 108.58 -36.10
C ASN A 83 -4.62 108.78 -35.14
N LEU A 84 -4.38 108.87 -33.82
CA LEU A 84 -5.44 109.00 -32.82
C LEU A 84 -6.31 110.25 -32.98
N SER A 85 -5.80 111.28 -33.65
CA SER A 85 -6.55 112.50 -34.02
C SER A 85 -7.45 112.31 -35.23
N GLU A 86 -7.10 111.42 -36.14
CA GLU A 86 -7.83 111.14 -37.37
C GLU A 86 -8.70 109.89 -37.17
N LYS A 87 -9.98 110.11 -36.85
CA LYS A 87 -10.96 109.04 -36.65
C LYS A 87 -11.21 108.29 -37.96
N ALA A 88 -10.40 107.28 -38.25
CA ALA A 88 -10.62 106.43 -39.42
C ALA A 88 -11.69 105.40 -39.09
N HIS A 89 -12.90 105.63 -39.61
CA HIS A 89 -14.04 104.73 -39.47
C HIS A 89 -13.93 103.56 -40.46
N LEU A 90 -12.82 102.82 -40.42
CA LEU A 90 -12.55 101.76 -41.39
C LEU A 90 -13.25 100.44 -41.04
N ILE A 91 -13.50 100.20 -39.76
CA ILE A 91 -14.19 99.01 -39.26
C ILE A 91 -15.25 99.42 -38.23
N ASP A 92 -16.42 98.82 -38.36
CA ASP A 92 -17.49 98.90 -37.37
C ASP A 92 -17.00 98.36 -36.01
N ARG A 93 -17.17 99.14 -34.94
CA ARG A 93 -16.69 98.81 -33.58
C ARG A 93 -17.25 97.49 -33.08
N ASP A 94 -18.56 97.28 -33.25
CA ASP A 94 -19.22 96.08 -32.78
C ASP A 94 -18.69 94.85 -33.54
N LEU A 95 -18.46 94.99 -34.85
CA LEU A 95 -17.88 93.91 -35.66
C LEU A 95 -16.43 93.59 -35.24
N PHE A 96 -15.63 94.60 -34.92
CA PHE A 96 -14.25 94.41 -34.48
C PHE A 96 -14.19 93.71 -33.12
N ASP A 97 -14.97 94.18 -32.15
CA ASP A 97 -15.02 93.62 -30.80
C ASP A 97 -15.47 92.16 -30.81
N LEU A 98 -16.43 91.81 -31.66
CA LEU A 98 -16.96 90.46 -31.80
C LEU A 98 -16.00 89.47 -32.51
N SER A 99 -15.15 89.96 -33.41
CA SER A 99 -14.24 89.12 -34.21
C SER A 99 -12.82 89.03 -33.66
N SER A 100 -12.35 90.07 -32.96
CA SER A 100 -10.95 90.21 -32.58
C SER A 100 -10.66 89.74 -31.15
N PHE A 101 -11.65 89.79 -30.26
CA PHE A 101 -11.53 89.30 -28.88
C PHE A 101 -12.39 88.06 -28.69
N LEU A 102 -11.91 86.91 -29.17
CA LEU A 102 -12.37 85.64 -28.63
C LEU A 102 -11.97 85.62 -27.15
N SER A 103 -12.95 85.69 -26.25
CA SER A 103 -12.70 85.66 -24.81
C SER A 103 -11.75 84.51 -24.48
N GLU A 104 -10.74 84.73 -23.63
CA GLU A 104 -9.86 83.67 -23.11
C GLU A 104 -10.65 82.55 -22.41
N THR A 105 -11.93 82.81 -22.10
CA THR A 105 -12.90 81.85 -21.53
C THR A 105 -13.79 81.16 -22.57
N TYR A 106 -13.49 81.23 -23.87
CA TYR A 106 -14.30 80.58 -24.89
C TYR A 106 -14.05 79.05 -24.86
N ASP A 107 -14.94 78.33 -24.17
CA ASP A 107 -14.86 76.89 -23.94
C ASP A 107 -15.47 76.05 -25.08
N GLY A 108 -15.75 76.68 -26.23
CA GLY A 108 -16.38 76.05 -27.39
C GLY A 108 -17.89 75.84 -27.26
N LYS A 109 -18.54 76.34 -26.20
CA LYS A 109 -20.00 76.26 -26.04
C LYS A 109 -20.66 77.59 -26.42
N MET A 110 -21.41 77.57 -27.53
CA MET A 110 -22.28 78.67 -27.94
C MET A 110 -23.52 78.72 -27.05
N GLU A 111 -23.49 79.51 -25.97
CA GLU A 111 -24.60 79.54 -25.01
C GLU A 111 -24.99 80.94 -24.47
N LYS A 112 -24.38 82.05 -24.92
CA LYS A 112 -24.71 83.38 -24.35
C LYS A 112 -25.41 84.32 -25.33
N SER A 113 -26.18 85.25 -24.78
CA SER A 113 -26.95 86.30 -25.50
C SER A 113 -26.11 87.14 -26.47
N VAL A 114 -24.79 87.18 -26.27
CA VAL A 114 -23.81 87.80 -27.17
C VAL A 114 -23.75 87.05 -28.51
N ASP A 115 -23.82 85.72 -28.49
CA ASP A 115 -23.83 84.87 -29.68
C ASP A 115 -25.08 85.10 -30.53
N ARG A 116 -26.23 85.37 -29.89
CA ARG A 116 -27.47 85.73 -30.61
C ARG A 116 -27.35 87.07 -31.33
N LYS A 117 -26.63 88.05 -30.75
CA LYS A 117 -26.36 89.35 -31.39
C LYS A 117 -25.40 89.20 -32.56
N ILE A 118 -24.34 88.39 -32.42
CA ILE A 118 -23.44 88.02 -33.52
C ILE A 118 -24.26 87.41 -34.67
N ILE A 119 -25.08 86.40 -34.36
CA ILE A 119 -25.93 85.71 -35.34
C ILE A 119 -26.93 86.69 -35.98
N LEU A 120 -27.56 87.59 -35.22
CA LEU A 120 -28.51 88.59 -35.74
C LEU A 120 -27.84 89.62 -36.66
N LEU A 121 -26.62 90.07 -36.35
CA LEU A 121 -25.86 91.01 -37.19
C LEU A 121 -25.36 90.35 -38.48
N PHE A 122 -24.92 89.08 -38.41
CA PHE A 122 -24.63 88.28 -39.61
C PHE A 122 -25.89 88.04 -40.44
N ARG A 123 -27.04 87.82 -39.79
CA ARG A 123 -28.34 87.63 -40.43
C ARG A 123 -28.79 88.90 -41.15
N GLU A 124 -28.69 90.09 -40.56
CA GLU A 124 -29.06 91.35 -41.23
C GLU A 124 -28.17 91.70 -42.42
N LYS A 125 -26.84 91.56 -42.31
CA LYS A 125 -25.92 91.97 -43.40
C LYS A 125 -25.69 90.90 -44.49
N TYR A 126 -25.93 89.62 -44.23
CA TYR A 126 -25.54 88.53 -45.14
C TYR A 126 -26.66 87.52 -45.45
N SER A 127 -27.93 87.89 -45.23
CA SER A 127 -29.12 87.06 -45.52
C SER A 127 -29.17 86.41 -46.92
N ASN A 128 -28.45 86.95 -47.91
CA ASN A 128 -28.49 86.49 -49.30
C ASN A 128 -27.31 85.60 -49.75
N LYS A 129 -26.46 85.07 -48.85
CA LYS A 129 -25.35 84.19 -49.25
C LYS A 129 -25.54 82.75 -48.75
N GLU A 130 -25.44 81.79 -49.67
CA GLU A 130 -25.49 80.32 -49.44
C GLU A 130 -24.67 79.84 -48.24
N LEU A 131 -23.57 80.53 -47.93
CA LEU A 131 -22.69 80.21 -46.81
C LEU A 131 -23.42 80.19 -45.46
N ILE A 132 -24.32 81.14 -45.20
CA ILE A 132 -25.06 81.19 -43.93
C ILE A 132 -26.11 80.10 -43.85
N ARG A 133 -26.75 79.75 -44.97
CA ARG A 133 -27.72 78.65 -45.04
C ARG A 133 -27.04 77.30 -44.80
N ASN A 134 -25.81 77.14 -45.28
CA ASN A 134 -24.98 75.96 -45.02
C ASN A 134 -24.50 75.89 -43.57
N ILE A 135 -24.11 77.03 -42.98
CA ILE A 135 -23.74 77.12 -41.57
C ILE A 135 -24.96 76.84 -40.68
N GLU A 136 -26.15 77.37 -40.98
CA GLU A 136 -27.40 77.05 -40.27
C GLU A 136 -27.75 75.56 -40.36
N ASN A 137 -27.61 74.94 -41.53
CA ASN A 137 -27.88 73.51 -41.69
C ASN A 137 -26.84 72.64 -40.94
N ALA A 138 -25.57 73.06 -40.93
CA ALA A 138 -24.53 72.39 -40.15
C ALA A 138 -24.75 72.55 -38.64
N LEU A 139 -25.17 73.73 -38.18
CA LEU A 139 -25.48 74.01 -36.78
C LEU A 139 -26.79 73.35 -36.32
N LYS A 140 -27.81 73.23 -37.18
CA LYS A 140 -29.05 72.47 -36.88
C LYS A 140 -28.79 70.96 -36.81
N ARG A 141 -27.87 70.44 -37.62
CA ARG A 141 -27.37 69.05 -37.51
C ARG A 141 -26.38 68.86 -36.34
N GLY A 142 -25.82 69.96 -35.84
CA GLY A 142 -24.72 70.03 -34.87
C GLY A 142 -24.98 69.50 -33.45
N PRO A 143 -26.22 69.32 -32.96
CA PRO A 143 -26.45 68.64 -31.68
C PRO A 143 -26.92 67.20 -31.85
N SER A 144 -27.80 66.87 -32.81
CA SER A 144 -28.46 65.56 -32.82
C SER A 144 -27.50 64.42 -33.16
N ILE A 145 -26.60 64.61 -34.13
CA ILE A 145 -25.64 63.56 -34.54
C ILE A 145 -24.67 63.24 -33.40
N PHE A 146 -24.25 64.25 -32.65
CA PHE A 146 -23.36 64.06 -31.50
C PHE A 146 -24.10 63.49 -30.30
N VAL A 147 -25.37 63.86 -30.09
CA VAL A 147 -26.23 63.28 -29.04
C VAL A 147 -26.52 61.81 -29.34
N ASP A 148 -26.84 61.45 -30.58
CA ASP A 148 -27.11 60.07 -30.99
C ASP A 148 -25.85 59.21 -30.94
N ARG A 149 -24.69 59.73 -31.39
CA ARG A 149 -23.41 59.04 -31.26
C ARG A 149 -23.00 58.89 -29.79
N LYS A 150 -23.17 59.93 -28.97
CA LYS A 150 -22.90 59.87 -27.53
C LYS A 150 -23.79 58.82 -26.87
N LYS A 151 -25.08 58.76 -27.22
CA LYS A 151 -26.00 57.76 -26.69
C LYS A 151 -25.57 56.35 -27.04
N LYS A 152 -25.25 56.07 -28.31
CA LYS A 152 -24.73 54.76 -28.74
C LYS A 152 -23.45 54.36 -28.00
N VAL A 153 -22.49 55.28 -27.86
CA VAL A 153 -21.25 55.01 -27.12
C VAL A 153 -21.52 54.76 -25.64
N MET A 154 -22.47 55.48 -25.02
CA MET A 154 -22.86 55.24 -23.63
C MET A 154 -23.55 53.88 -23.44
N ASP A 155 -24.40 53.48 -24.39
CA ASP A 155 -25.05 52.17 -24.38
C ASP A 155 -24.00 51.04 -24.52
N GLU A 156 -23.03 51.21 -25.44
CA GLU A 156 -21.90 50.28 -25.58
C GLU A 156 -21.01 50.20 -24.32
N ILE A 157 -20.75 51.34 -23.68
CA ILE A 157 -20.02 51.37 -22.39
C ILE A 157 -20.79 50.62 -21.32
N ALA A 158 -22.11 50.83 -21.22
CA ALA A 158 -22.95 50.15 -20.23
C ALA A 158 -22.94 48.62 -20.44
N GLU A 159 -23.05 48.15 -21.68
CA GLU A 159 -22.94 46.72 -22.00
C GLU A 159 -21.57 46.15 -21.65
N ILE A 160 -20.49 46.90 -21.90
CA ILE A 160 -19.14 46.49 -21.53
C ILE A 160 -19.01 46.42 -20.01
N GLU A 161 -19.50 47.40 -19.27
CA GLU A 161 -19.47 47.44 -17.80
C GLU A 161 -20.21 46.26 -17.18
N GLU A 162 -21.38 45.91 -17.72
CA GLU A 162 -22.14 44.74 -17.28
C GLU A 162 -21.33 43.44 -17.48
N LYS A 163 -20.78 43.24 -18.69
CA LYS A 163 -19.88 42.10 -18.97
C LYS A 163 -18.68 42.09 -18.03
N LEU A 164 -18.10 43.25 -17.74
CA LEU A 164 -16.93 43.39 -16.88
C LEU A 164 -17.25 43.01 -15.43
N ASN A 165 -18.46 43.32 -14.94
CA ASN A 165 -18.93 42.87 -13.63
C ASN A 165 -19.11 41.35 -13.57
N ILE A 166 -19.75 40.74 -14.57
CA ILE A 166 -19.86 39.27 -14.66
C ILE A 166 -18.47 38.62 -14.65
N TRP A 167 -17.52 39.17 -15.40
CA TRP A 167 -16.13 38.70 -15.41
C TRP A 167 -15.41 38.87 -14.07
N LYS A 168 -15.66 39.97 -13.34
CA LYS A 168 -15.12 40.18 -11.99
C LYS A 168 -15.63 39.14 -11.01
N GLU A 169 -16.91 38.80 -11.06
CA GLU A 169 -17.50 37.75 -10.21
C GLU A 169 -16.93 36.38 -10.53
N ARG A 170 -16.91 35.98 -11.81
CA ARG A 170 -16.27 34.73 -12.26
C ARG A 170 -14.80 34.65 -11.85
N LYS A 171 -14.07 35.77 -11.93
CA LYS A 171 -12.67 35.83 -11.48
C LYS A 171 -12.54 35.57 -9.97
N LYS A 172 -13.44 36.11 -9.15
CA LYS A 172 -13.45 35.84 -7.69
C LYS A 172 -13.70 34.35 -7.41
N GLU A 173 -14.65 33.75 -8.11
CA GLU A 173 -14.99 32.33 -7.98
C GLU A 173 -13.82 31.42 -8.42
N ILE A 174 -13.17 31.74 -9.53
CA ILE A 174 -11.97 31.01 -9.97
C ILE A 174 -10.83 31.14 -8.94
N LEU A 175 -10.70 32.31 -8.30
CA LEU A 175 -9.68 32.52 -7.25
C LEU A 175 -10.00 31.73 -5.97
N SER A 176 -11.27 31.62 -5.56
CA SER A 176 -11.65 30.76 -4.42
C SER A 176 -11.38 29.29 -4.72
N LEU A 177 -11.78 28.81 -5.90
CA LEU A 177 -11.51 27.43 -6.34
C LEU A 177 -10.01 27.12 -6.41
N ARG A 178 -9.18 28.08 -6.86
CA ARG A 178 -7.71 27.92 -6.83
C ARG A 178 -7.16 27.81 -5.42
N LYS A 179 -7.67 28.61 -4.46
CA LYS A 179 -7.26 28.52 -3.05
C LYS A 179 -7.65 27.17 -2.46
N GLU A 180 -8.88 26.72 -2.70
CA GLU A 180 -9.36 25.40 -2.26
C GLU A 180 -8.51 24.27 -2.85
N LYS A 181 -8.20 24.33 -4.15
CA LYS A 181 -7.31 23.36 -4.80
C LYS A 181 -5.96 23.25 -4.10
N ILE A 182 -5.31 24.37 -3.77
CA ILE A 182 -4.01 24.38 -3.08
C ILE A 182 -4.13 23.73 -1.68
N ILE A 183 -5.22 24.01 -0.95
CA ILE A 183 -5.46 23.41 0.37
C ILE A 183 -5.66 21.90 0.24
N LEU A 184 -6.47 21.46 -0.74
CA LEU A 184 -6.72 20.04 -1.00
C LEU A 184 -5.45 19.31 -1.44
N GLU A 185 -4.60 19.92 -2.27
CA GLU A 185 -3.32 19.34 -2.68
C GLU A 185 -2.36 19.16 -1.50
N LYS A 186 -2.31 20.14 -0.58
CA LYS A 186 -1.52 20.00 0.66
C LYS A 186 -2.06 18.85 1.52
N ARG A 187 -3.37 18.80 1.73
CA ARG A 187 -4.01 17.74 2.52
C ARG A 187 -3.82 16.36 1.91
N LEU A 188 -3.92 16.24 0.58
CA LEU A 188 -3.64 15.01 -0.15
C LEU A 188 -2.19 14.56 0.10
N LYS A 189 -1.23 15.48 0.02
CA LYS A 189 0.20 15.18 0.23
C LYS A 189 0.48 14.69 1.65
N GLU A 190 -0.17 15.28 2.66
CA GLU A 190 -0.10 14.81 4.05
C GLU A 190 -0.72 13.42 4.20
N LEU A 191 -1.92 13.21 3.65
CA LEU A 191 -2.60 11.92 3.71
C LEU A 191 -1.81 10.80 3.02
N SER A 192 -1.16 11.10 1.90
CA SER A 192 -0.28 10.15 1.19
C SER A 192 0.93 9.77 2.04
N LYS A 193 1.55 10.73 2.74
CA LYS A 193 2.66 10.43 3.67
C LYS A 193 2.21 9.55 4.83
N ASP A 194 1.05 9.86 5.43
CA ASP A 194 0.47 9.07 6.51
C ASP A 194 0.13 7.64 6.05
N TYR A 195 -0.41 7.51 4.84
CA TYR A 195 -0.69 6.21 4.23
C TYR A 195 0.60 5.41 4.01
N GLU A 196 1.65 6.01 3.44
CA GLU A 196 2.94 5.35 3.24
C GLU A 196 3.58 4.90 4.56
N TYR A 197 3.52 5.75 5.59
CA TYR A 197 4.00 5.42 6.93
C TYR A 197 3.24 4.23 7.53
N LYS A 198 1.90 4.27 7.51
CA LYS A 198 1.06 3.16 7.98
C LYS A 198 1.30 1.87 7.20
N ARG A 199 1.47 1.96 5.88
CA ARG A 199 1.77 0.83 5.00
C ARG A 199 3.12 0.19 5.35
N LYS A 200 4.17 1.00 5.54
CA LYS A 200 5.49 0.51 5.96
C LYS A 200 5.43 -0.17 7.32
N LYS A 201 4.77 0.47 8.31
CA LYS A 201 4.59 -0.12 9.64
C LYS A 201 3.84 -1.45 9.58
N PHE A 202 2.77 -1.54 8.78
CA PHE A 202 2.04 -2.78 8.58
C PHE A 202 2.89 -3.89 7.95
N GLU A 203 3.71 -3.57 6.95
CA GLU A 203 4.64 -4.55 6.35
C GLU A 203 5.71 -5.03 7.34
N GLU A 204 6.23 -4.12 8.18
CA GLU A 204 7.16 -4.48 9.26
C GLU A 204 6.51 -5.39 10.31
N ASP A 205 5.32 -5.03 10.79
CA ASP A 205 4.56 -5.82 11.75
C ASP A 205 4.18 -7.20 11.16
N LYS A 206 3.79 -7.26 9.89
CA LYS A 206 3.52 -8.50 9.16
C LYS A 206 4.77 -9.38 9.10
N LYS A 207 5.93 -8.83 8.75
CA LYS A 207 7.21 -9.57 8.71
C LYS A 207 7.56 -10.13 10.08
N ARG A 208 7.47 -9.32 11.13
CA ARG A 208 7.70 -9.76 12.52
C ARG A 208 6.77 -10.89 12.90
N ARG A 209 5.48 -10.79 12.58
CA ARG A 209 4.51 -11.85 12.89
C ARG A 209 4.78 -13.15 12.14
N ILE A 210 5.22 -13.06 10.88
CA ILE A 210 5.63 -14.24 10.10
C ILE A 210 6.86 -14.89 10.74
N GLU A 211 7.86 -14.11 11.17
CA GLU A 211 9.04 -14.64 11.86
C GLU A 211 8.68 -15.30 13.20
N GLU A 212 7.79 -14.70 13.99
CA GLU A 212 7.27 -15.31 15.22
C GLU A 212 6.57 -16.65 14.97
N ILE A 213 5.73 -16.72 13.94
CA ILE A 213 5.03 -17.95 13.56
C ILE A 213 6.02 -19.01 13.08
N LYS A 214 7.02 -18.63 12.27
CA LYS A 214 8.06 -19.56 11.80
C LYS A 214 8.85 -20.15 12.96
N LYS A 215 9.28 -19.34 13.93
CA LYS A 215 9.97 -19.84 15.13
C LYS A 215 9.12 -20.83 15.91
N LYS A 216 7.83 -20.53 16.11
CA LYS A 216 6.90 -21.46 16.77
C LYS A 216 6.71 -22.76 16.00
N LEU A 217 6.68 -22.70 14.67
CA LEU A 217 6.63 -23.88 13.80
C LEU A 217 7.89 -24.73 13.98
N GLU A 218 9.08 -24.13 13.95
CA GLU A 218 10.35 -24.83 14.18
C GLU A 218 10.42 -25.47 15.58
N GLU A 219 9.89 -24.81 16.60
CA GLU A 219 9.79 -25.36 17.97
C GLU A 219 8.85 -26.57 18.01
N LEU A 220 7.66 -26.46 17.42
CA LEU A 220 6.69 -27.55 17.35
C LEU A 220 7.19 -28.73 16.50
N GLU A 221 7.91 -28.47 15.40
CA GLU A 221 8.52 -29.53 14.59
C GLU A 221 9.55 -30.33 15.38
N LYS A 222 10.39 -29.65 16.19
CA LYS A 222 11.34 -30.33 17.10
C LYS A 222 10.61 -31.15 18.16
N GLU A 223 9.51 -30.63 18.70
CA GLU A 223 8.70 -31.33 19.70
C GLU A 223 8.02 -32.58 19.11
N ILE A 224 7.45 -32.46 17.90
CA ILE A 224 6.90 -33.60 17.16
C ILE A 224 7.98 -34.65 16.91
N GLN A 225 9.16 -34.24 16.44
CA GLN A 225 10.27 -35.16 16.16
C GLN A 225 10.73 -35.88 17.43
N TYR A 226 10.83 -35.17 18.55
CA TYR A 226 11.13 -35.76 19.86
C TYR A 226 10.07 -36.80 20.26
N LEU A 227 8.78 -36.48 20.14
CA LEU A 227 7.68 -37.40 20.47
C LEU A 227 7.64 -38.60 19.53
N GLU A 228 7.96 -38.44 18.26
CA GLU A 228 8.08 -39.54 17.29
C GLU A 228 9.23 -40.48 17.66
N ASP A 229 10.39 -39.94 18.03
CA ASP A 229 11.52 -40.74 18.50
C ASP A 229 11.19 -41.48 19.79
N GLU A 230 10.49 -40.83 20.73
CA GLU A 230 10.05 -41.47 21.97
C GLU A 230 9.04 -42.59 21.69
N ARG A 231 8.09 -42.36 20.77
CA ARG A 231 7.14 -43.37 20.32
C ARG A 231 7.85 -44.54 19.61
N ARG A 232 8.88 -44.27 18.80
CA ARG A 232 9.72 -45.32 18.19
C ARG A 232 10.43 -46.13 19.26
N LYS A 233 11.06 -45.51 20.25
CA LYS A 233 11.71 -46.23 21.36
C LYS A 233 10.71 -47.13 22.10
N ARG A 234 9.52 -46.62 22.44
CA ARG A 234 8.46 -47.40 23.09
C ARG A 234 7.95 -48.55 22.23
N SER A 235 7.86 -48.39 20.90
CA SER A 235 7.43 -49.47 20.01
C SER A 235 8.45 -50.60 19.89
N HIS A 236 9.76 -50.27 19.89
CA HIS A 236 10.83 -51.28 19.92
C HIS A 236 10.81 -52.06 21.23
N LEU A 237 10.64 -51.38 22.38
CA LEU A 237 10.50 -52.02 23.69
C LEU A 237 9.29 -52.98 23.72
N ARG A 238 8.15 -52.56 23.18
CA ARG A 238 6.96 -53.43 23.06
C ARG A 238 7.23 -54.66 22.19
N LYS A 239 7.87 -54.50 21.04
CA LYS A 239 8.21 -55.64 20.16
C LYS A 239 9.13 -56.64 20.85
N ALA A 240 10.21 -56.16 21.47
CA ALA A 240 11.14 -57.01 22.22
C ALA A 240 10.44 -57.76 23.38
N SER A 241 9.54 -57.10 24.12
CA SER A 241 8.78 -57.77 25.18
C SER A 241 7.84 -58.87 24.66
N VAL A 242 7.25 -58.69 23.48
CA VAL A 242 6.35 -59.70 22.87
C VAL A 242 7.15 -60.91 22.37
N GLU A 243 8.35 -60.68 21.84
CA GLU A 243 9.24 -61.76 21.36
C GLU A 243 9.74 -62.60 22.54
N ASN A 244 10.19 -61.95 23.61
CA ASN A 244 10.60 -62.62 24.85
C ASN A 244 9.44 -63.42 25.49
N LEU A 245 8.20 -62.90 25.43
CA LEU A 245 7.03 -63.62 25.93
C LEU A 245 6.69 -64.86 25.09
N LYS A 246 6.88 -64.80 23.77
CA LYS A 246 6.70 -65.98 22.90
C LYS A 246 7.72 -67.06 23.20
N GLU A 247 8.99 -66.69 23.37
CA GLU A 247 10.05 -67.64 23.76
C GLU A 247 9.75 -68.29 25.12
N ALA A 248 9.31 -67.51 26.10
CA ALA A 248 8.93 -68.03 27.42
C ALA A 248 7.75 -69.03 27.34
N ILE A 249 6.77 -68.79 26.47
CA ILE A 249 5.65 -69.74 26.26
C ILE A 249 6.16 -71.05 25.66
N ILE A 250 7.01 -71.00 24.62
CA ILE A 250 7.57 -72.19 23.98
C ILE A 250 8.36 -73.03 24.99
N LEU A 251 9.25 -72.38 25.76
CA LEU A 251 10.00 -73.06 26.82
C LEU A 251 9.09 -73.67 27.89
N SER A 252 7.99 -72.99 28.26
CA SER A 252 7.02 -73.54 29.22
C SER A 252 6.30 -74.78 28.69
N GLU A 253 5.99 -74.83 27.39
CA GLU A 253 5.39 -76.00 26.74
C GLU A 253 6.37 -77.17 26.69
N GLU A 254 7.66 -76.91 26.41
CA GLU A 254 8.71 -77.92 26.42
C GLU A 254 8.93 -78.50 27.83
N ILE A 255 9.01 -77.64 28.85
CA ILE A 255 9.10 -78.07 30.26
C ILE A 255 7.88 -78.93 30.63
N SER A 256 6.67 -78.56 30.18
CA SER A 256 5.47 -79.36 30.43
C SER A 256 5.52 -80.74 29.76
N LYS A 257 6.08 -80.86 28.55
CA LYS A 257 6.25 -82.15 27.86
C LYS A 257 7.25 -83.04 28.59
N LEU A 258 8.43 -82.50 28.91
CA LEU A 258 9.45 -83.22 29.66
C LEU A 258 8.93 -83.67 31.04
N SER A 259 8.13 -82.85 31.71
CA SER A 259 7.51 -83.22 32.99
C SER A 259 6.52 -84.38 32.85
N LYS A 260 5.77 -84.46 31.73
CA LYS A 260 4.88 -85.60 31.46
C LYS A 260 5.67 -86.88 31.20
N GLU A 261 6.71 -86.81 30.37
CA GLU A 261 7.58 -87.95 30.07
C GLU A 261 8.26 -88.49 31.34
N LEU A 262 8.73 -87.60 32.21
CA LEU A 262 9.32 -87.97 33.50
C LEU A 262 8.31 -88.74 34.38
N ASN A 263 7.07 -88.27 34.46
CA ASN A 263 6.02 -88.92 35.24
C ASN A 263 5.66 -90.32 34.68
N GLU A 264 5.64 -90.50 33.36
CA GLU A 264 5.43 -91.81 32.75
C GLU A 264 6.58 -92.79 33.06
N LEU A 265 7.82 -92.30 33.01
CA LEU A 265 9.00 -93.09 33.36
C LEU A 265 9.00 -93.48 34.84
N LEU A 266 8.56 -92.59 35.73
CA LEU A 266 8.43 -92.89 37.16
C LEU A 266 7.38 -93.97 37.42
N LYS A 267 6.18 -93.86 36.81
CA LYS A 267 5.15 -94.91 36.91
C LYS A 267 5.65 -96.25 36.38
N ARG A 268 6.39 -96.24 35.26
CA ARG A 268 6.95 -97.47 34.69
C ARG A 268 7.98 -98.11 35.60
N LYS A 269 8.80 -97.30 36.29
CA LYS A 269 9.73 -97.78 37.31
C LYS A 269 8.99 -98.41 38.49
N GLU A 270 7.92 -97.78 38.98
CA GLU A 270 7.11 -98.33 40.09
C GLU A 270 6.50 -99.68 39.75
N ASN A 271 5.86 -99.81 38.59
CA ASN A 271 5.28 -101.08 38.13
C ASN A 271 6.34 -102.20 38.07
N LEU A 272 7.53 -101.90 37.56
CA LEU A 272 8.61 -102.90 37.52
C LEU A 272 9.11 -103.28 38.91
N MET A 273 9.13 -102.35 39.87
CA MET A 273 9.47 -102.69 41.25
C MET A 273 8.43 -103.62 41.87
N GLU A 274 7.15 -103.41 41.62
CA GLU A 274 6.09 -104.32 42.05
C GLU A 274 6.26 -105.71 41.42
N ASP A 275 6.58 -105.78 40.12
CA ASP A 275 6.79 -107.05 39.43
C ASP A 275 7.99 -107.83 40.01
N ILE A 276 9.09 -107.15 40.32
CA ILE A 276 10.23 -107.78 41.02
C ILE A 276 9.83 -108.30 42.40
N GLN A 277 9.04 -107.53 43.16
CA GLN A 277 8.59 -107.94 44.48
C GLN A 277 7.72 -109.19 44.40
N LYS A 278 6.78 -109.25 43.45
CA LYS A 278 5.96 -110.45 43.19
C LYS A 278 6.84 -111.64 42.81
N LEU A 279 7.84 -111.42 41.96
CA LEU A 279 8.77 -112.48 41.57
C LEU A 279 9.57 -113.00 42.77
N ARG A 280 10.08 -112.11 43.63
CA ARG A 280 10.79 -112.48 44.86
C ARG A 280 9.88 -113.26 45.83
N ALA A 281 8.61 -112.88 45.97
CA ALA A 281 7.67 -113.62 46.79
C ALA A 281 7.41 -115.03 46.25
N SER A 282 7.21 -115.17 44.93
CA SER A 282 7.11 -116.47 44.26
C SER A 282 8.37 -117.32 44.49
N HIS A 283 9.54 -116.67 44.46
CA HIS A 283 10.85 -117.28 44.70
C HIS A 283 10.98 -117.83 46.13
N GLU A 284 10.57 -117.06 47.15
CA GLU A 284 10.57 -117.50 48.55
C GLU A 284 9.57 -118.64 48.80
N ASP A 285 8.40 -118.59 48.18
CA ASP A 285 7.40 -119.67 48.26
C ASP A 285 7.86 -120.98 47.62
N PHE A 286 8.65 -120.90 46.54
CA PHE A 286 9.29 -122.06 45.94
C PHE A 286 10.32 -122.70 46.89
N LEU A 287 11.21 -121.87 47.47
CA LEU A 287 12.22 -122.34 48.43
C LEU A 287 11.61 -122.96 49.69
N ARG A 288 10.50 -122.38 50.19
CA ARG A 288 9.72 -122.97 51.31
C ARG A 288 9.16 -124.34 50.98
N ARG A 289 8.59 -124.53 49.78
CA ARG A 289 8.06 -125.82 49.33
C ARG A 289 9.15 -126.88 49.16
N ALA A 290 10.35 -126.49 48.72
CA ALA A 290 11.50 -127.37 48.56
C ALA A 290 12.20 -127.74 49.88
N GLY A 291 11.95 -127.00 50.98
CA GLY A 291 12.61 -127.23 52.27
C GLY A 291 14.12 -126.92 52.24
N ASP A 292 14.51 -125.97 51.39
CA ASP A 292 15.89 -125.55 51.13
C ASP A 292 16.07 -124.05 51.42
N ARG A 293 17.25 -123.64 51.91
CA ARG A 293 17.51 -122.24 52.29
C ARG A 293 18.06 -121.39 51.15
N SER A 294 18.54 -122.00 50.06
CA SER A 294 18.98 -121.30 48.85
C SER A 294 18.83 -122.18 47.59
N ILE A 295 18.73 -121.54 46.41
CA ILE A 295 18.74 -122.27 45.12
C ILE A 295 20.01 -123.12 44.97
N THR A 296 21.15 -122.59 45.41
CA THR A 296 22.41 -123.33 45.39
C THR A 296 22.35 -124.61 46.24
N GLU A 297 21.56 -124.62 47.31
CA GLU A 297 21.32 -125.81 48.13
C GLU A 297 20.38 -126.79 47.40
N VAL A 298 19.34 -126.30 46.71
CA VAL A 298 18.47 -127.10 45.83
C VAL A 298 19.26 -127.74 44.69
N GLU A 299 20.14 -126.99 44.02
CA GLU A 299 21.03 -127.47 42.94
C GLU A 299 21.98 -128.56 43.45
N VAL A 300 22.57 -128.37 44.64
CA VAL A 300 23.44 -129.38 45.27
C VAL A 300 22.64 -130.61 45.68
N ARG A 301 21.42 -130.46 46.21
CA ARG A 301 20.52 -131.59 46.51
C ARG A 301 20.13 -132.36 45.25
N LEU A 302 19.76 -131.68 44.16
CA LEU A 302 19.46 -132.29 42.86
C LEU A 302 20.67 -133.06 42.31
N LYS A 303 21.86 -132.48 42.42
CA LYS A 303 23.11 -133.11 41.97
C LYS A 303 23.46 -134.34 42.82
N ASN A 304 23.29 -134.27 44.14
CA ASN A 304 23.47 -135.40 45.06
C ASN A 304 22.43 -136.51 44.85
N ALA A 305 21.17 -136.14 44.59
CA ALA A 305 20.11 -137.10 44.26
C ALA A 305 20.40 -137.84 42.95
N ARG A 306 20.91 -137.13 41.92
CA ARG A 306 21.39 -137.75 40.67
C ARG A 306 22.56 -138.72 40.92
N LEU A 307 23.53 -138.34 41.76
CA LEU A 307 24.66 -139.21 42.13
C LEU A 307 24.21 -140.48 42.87
N LEU A 308 23.26 -140.37 43.80
CA LEU A 308 22.68 -141.53 44.50
C LEU A 308 21.92 -142.46 43.55
N LEU A 309 21.22 -141.90 42.57
CA LEU A 309 20.59 -142.64 41.48
C LEU A 309 21.61 -143.44 40.66
N ASP A 310 22.74 -142.82 40.30
CA ASP A 310 23.82 -143.47 39.56
C ASP A 310 24.55 -144.55 40.36
N MET A 311 24.67 -144.39 41.69
CA MET A 311 25.22 -145.42 42.58
C MET A 311 24.30 -146.64 42.69
N LYS A 312 22.98 -146.44 42.87
CA LYS A 312 21.99 -147.54 42.90
C LYS A 312 21.89 -148.31 41.59
N LYS A 313 22.24 -147.72 40.44
CA LYS A 313 22.29 -148.42 39.14
C LYS A 313 23.41 -149.47 39.04
N ARG A 314 24.44 -149.42 39.91
CA ARG A 314 25.64 -150.29 39.81
C ARG A 314 25.60 -151.55 40.68
N GLU A 315 24.73 -151.65 41.69
CA GLU A 315 24.52 -152.86 42.50
C GLU A 315 23.20 -153.54 42.09
N LYS A 316 23.25 -154.58 41.25
CA LYS A 316 22.03 -155.24 40.73
C LYS A 316 21.46 -156.29 41.68
N SER A 317 20.23 -156.09 42.18
CA SER A 317 19.04 -156.95 41.93
C SER A 317 17.80 -156.47 42.70
N ILE A 318 16.62 -156.73 42.13
CA ILE A 318 15.23 -156.62 42.68
C ILE A 318 14.42 -155.35 42.29
N SER A 319 13.46 -155.56 41.38
CA SER A 319 12.13 -154.93 41.25
C SER A 319 11.92 -153.47 41.72
N ILE A 320 12.46 -152.49 40.99
CA ILE A 320 12.04 -151.08 41.08
C ILE A 320 12.17 -150.39 39.69
N ASP A 321 11.53 -150.89 38.63
CA ASP A 321 11.56 -150.20 37.32
C ASP A 321 10.42 -149.16 37.15
N GLN A 322 9.29 -149.31 37.83
CA GLN A 322 8.15 -148.37 37.68
C GLN A 322 8.22 -147.14 38.59
N THR A 323 8.84 -147.25 39.78
CA THR A 323 8.98 -146.12 40.71
C THR A 323 10.14 -145.21 40.33
N LEU A 324 11.20 -145.77 39.73
CA LEU A 324 12.38 -145.03 39.28
C LEU A 324 12.07 -144.09 38.11
N SER A 325 11.27 -144.51 37.13
CA SER A 325 10.91 -143.63 36.00
C SER A 325 10.00 -142.46 36.40
N LYS A 326 9.10 -142.67 37.38
CA LYS A 326 8.26 -141.59 37.93
C LYS A 326 9.10 -140.55 38.68
N VAL A 327 10.10 -140.98 39.45
CA VAL A 327 11.00 -140.06 40.15
C VAL A 327 11.90 -139.31 39.17
N GLU A 328 12.42 -139.96 38.12
CA GLU A 328 13.21 -139.29 37.07
C GLU A 328 12.36 -138.26 36.28
N SER A 329 11.09 -138.57 35.98
CA SER A 329 10.15 -137.63 35.33
C SER A 329 9.88 -136.40 36.19
N VAL A 330 9.56 -136.57 37.47
CA VAL A 330 9.29 -135.45 38.38
C VAL A 330 10.55 -134.60 38.60
N LEU A 331 11.74 -135.21 38.69
CA LEU A 331 13.00 -134.48 38.82
C LEU A 331 13.35 -133.68 37.55
N SER A 332 12.98 -134.17 36.36
CA SER A 332 13.17 -133.46 35.11
C SER A 332 12.21 -132.27 34.99
N GLU A 333 10.94 -132.45 35.37
CA GLU A 333 9.95 -131.36 35.38
C GLU A 333 10.34 -130.22 36.33
N ILE A 334 10.77 -130.57 37.55
CA ILE A 334 11.24 -129.58 38.53
C ILE A 334 12.49 -128.85 38.04
N SER A 335 13.40 -129.55 37.34
CA SER A 335 14.61 -128.93 36.77
C SER A 335 14.26 -127.96 35.64
N GLU A 336 13.33 -128.31 34.75
CA GLU A 336 12.89 -127.43 33.67
C GLU A 336 12.13 -126.20 34.18
N GLU A 337 11.29 -126.34 35.22
CA GLU A 337 10.60 -125.20 35.85
C GLU A 337 11.59 -124.23 36.50
N LEU A 338 12.61 -124.74 37.18
CA LEU A 338 13.69 -123.94 37.75
C LEU A 338 14.47 -123.15 36.69
N GLU A 339 14.77 -123.78 35.56
CA GLU A 339 15.50 -123.13 34.46
C GLU A 339 14.68 -122.02 33.80
N LYS A 340 13.36 -122.23 33.63
CA LYS A 340 12.43 -121.23 33.10
C LYS A 340 12.30 -120.02 34.02
N GLU A 341 12.20 -120.22 35.34
CA GLU A 341 12.14 -119.12 36.31
C GLU A 341 13.45 -118.33 36.39
N ARG A 342 14.60 -119.01 36.27
CA ARG A 342 15.92 -118.34 36.19
C ARG A 342 16.02 -117.44 34.96
N TYR A 343 15.55 -117.89 33.81
CA TYR A 343 15.55 -117.11 32.57
C TYR A 343 14.63 -115.87 32.66
N ARG A 344 13.49 -115.99 33.35
CA ARG A 344 12.58 -114.87 33.61
C ARG A 344 13.20 -113.80 34.52
N LEU A 345 13.92 -114.21 35.56
CA LEU A 345 14.66 -113.30 36.45
C LEU A 345 15.75 -112.52 35.69
N GLU A 346 16.59 -113.20 34.91
CA GLU A 346 17.67 -112.56 34.15
C GLU A 346 17.13 -111.55 33.11
N SER A 347 16.00 -111.87 32.47
CA SER A 347 15.28 -110.98 31.56
C SER A 347 14.82 -109.69 32.24
N LEU A 348 14.12 -109.80 33.38
CA LEU A 348 13.62 -108.65 34.15
C LEU A 348 14.75 -107.76 34.70
N GLU A 349 15.87 -108.36 35.12
CA GLU A 349 17.04 -107.60 35.55
C GLU A 349 17.70 -106.80 34.42
N LYS A 350 17.64 -107.31 33.18
CA LYS A 350 18.15 -106.61 32.01
C LYS A 350 17.28 -105.40 31.66
N ASP A 351 15.95 -105.56 31.67
CA ASP A 351 15.00 -104.49 31.38
C ASP A 351 15.12 -103.32 32.39
N LEU A 352 15.30 -103.64 33.68
CA LEU A 352 15.60 -102.65 34.71
C LEU A 352 16.89 -101.86 34.46
N ARG A 353 17.97 -102.54 34.04
CA ARG A 353 19.25 -101.90 33.75
C ARG A 353 19.11 -100.93 32.57
N ASP A 354 18.36 -101.32 31.56
CA ASP A 354 18.13 -100.49 30.38
C ASP A 354 17.26 -99.27 30.71
N ILE A 355 16.24 -99.42 31.55
CA ILE A 355 15.43 -98.29 32.05
C ILE A 355 16.27 -97.33 32.88
N ARG A 356 17.16 -97.84 33.74
CA ARG A 356 18.05 -97.02 34.58
C ARG A 356 19.11 -96.27 33.75
N LYS A 357 19.58 -96.87 32.65
CA LYS A 357 20.46 -96.20 31.68
C LYS A 357 19.73 -95.12 30.89
N LYS A 358 18.48 -95.38 30.49
CA LYS A 358 17.65 -94.43 29.73
C LYS A 358 17.31 -93.19 30.56
N THR A 359 16.77 -93.38 31.77
CA THR A 359 16.52 -92.28 32.72
C THR A 359 17.77 -91.47 33.04
N ARG A 360 18.94 -92.11 33.22
CA ARG A 360 20.19 -91.38 33.48
C ARG A 360 20.70 -90.60 32.26
N ARG A 361 20.54 -91.11 31.04
CA ARG A 361 20.88 -90.38 29.81
C ARG A 361 19.95 -89.19 29.58
N ASP A 362 18.66 -89.35 29.83
CA ASP A 362 17.68 -88.28 29.61
C ASP A 362 17.85 -87.16 30.65
N LEU A 363 18.13 -87.49 31.93
CA LEU A 363 18.51 -86.51 32.98
C LEU A 363 19.82 -85.76 32.68
N ILE A 364 20.82 -86.42 32.10
CA ILE A 364 22.08 -85.77 31.73
C ILE A 364 21.89 -84.87 30.51
N LYS A 365 21.05 -85.25 29.55
CA LYS A 365 20.70 -84.40 28.41
C LYS A 365 19.90 -83.16 28.82
N SER A 366 19.02 -83.25 29.82
CA SER A 366 18.25 -82.11 30.35
C SER A 366 19.04 -81.18 31.29
N LEU A 367 20.29 -81.53 31.62
CA LEU A 367 21.20 -80.71 32.45
C LEU A 367 22.34 -80.09 31.63
N LEU A 368 22.50 -80.47 30.35
CA LEU A 368 23.55 -80.01 29.43
C LEU A 368 23.01 -79.15 28.25
N PHE A 369 21.69 -78.95 28.21
CA PHE A 369 20.96 -77.90 27.49
C PHE A 369 19.98 -77.29 28.47
#